data_AF-A0A7W0RNS7-F1
#
_entry.id   AF-A0A7W0RNS7-F1
#
_cell.length_a   1.000
_cell.length_b   1.000
_cell.length_c   1.000
_cell.angle_alpha   90.00
_cell.angle_beta   90.00
_cell.angle_gamma   90.00
#
_symmetry.space_group_name_H-M   'P 1'
#
loop_
_entity.id
_entity.type
_entity.pdbx_description
1 polymer ?
#
loop_
_entity_poly.entity_id
_entity_poly.type
_entity_poly.pdbx_seq_one_letter_code
_entity_poly.pdbx_strand_id
1 'polypeptide(L)'
;MRSSVLPVLIVAALVAPAGADDFILTVGGGYSPSGNQVSLEKNVLFFGRVLEETAPAGVRHTILFADGDDPRRDVQYLDVESPLPRALELLARVFNETDHQFERYRDHEIPNAADAATTRNLIDWFDAVGRTLTGDDRLIIYVTAHGGASDDKKRPRNTRLHLWDNDDITVEQFAGELDRIAPEVPVVIVMVQCYSGGFADLIFEKANDSNGATRHNRCGFFATSHDRVAAGCTPDIDEADYREYSSAFWAAILGRSRVGEPVANADYDGDGVVSFAEAHASVLIHSDTIDIPVATSDAFLRSFSREKPGSSTLLANQANRRREPSGATSEESQAVVALKPFDPLTSDADVSALLAVADPVGRAVVEQLSERLGLIRSDRAAEARELAAGIEEERKRLRGQIGRLNRDSRRARGEIEKAVLAEWPELAGHWNPEARRLVSEEPDAIVALIESHPRFDRWEELDSEVHELEERRSDLERQWVKCQRLLATLETIALAHNLPLTADSGLILRYESLCEAESASLVRRANAK
;
A
#
# COMPACT_ATOMS: atom_id res chain seq x y z
N MET A 1 45.16 -13.18 69.66
CA MET A 1 45.14 -13.36 68.19
C MET A 1 44.01 -14.31 67.83
N ARG A 2 43.10 -13.82 66.97
CA ARG A 2 42.16 -14.51 66.05
C ARG A 2 40.81 -13.79 66.09
N SER A 3 40.73 -12.72 65.30
CA SER A 3 39.49 -12.02 64.96
C SER A 3 38.80 -12.78 63.83
N SER A 4 37.54 -13.17 64.05
CA SER A 4 36.70 -13.81 63.05
C SER A 4 36.08 -12.74 62.14
N VAL A 5 36.44 -12.74 60.86
CA VAL A 5 35.82 -11.91 59.82
C VAL A 5 34.82 -12.78 59.07
N LEU A 6 33.54 -12.41 59.14
CA LEU A 6 32.45 -13.01 58.36
C LEU A 6 32.45 -12.36 56.96
N PRO A 7 32.41 -13.10 55.85
CA PRO A 7 32.30 -12.49 54.54
C PRO A 7 30.85 -12.12 54.27
N VAL A 8 30.59 -10.82 54.09
CA VAL A 8 29.33 -10.33 53.52
C VAL A 8 29.38 -10.60 52.02
N LEU A 9 28.59 -11.59 51.56
CA LEU A 9 28.32 -11.76 50.14
C LEU A 9 27.36 -10.64 49.71
N ILE A 10 27.90 -9.65 49.00
CA ILE A 10 27.09 -8.69 48.24
C ILE A 10 26.67 -9.41 46.96
N VAL A 11 25.41 -9.86 46.90
CA VAL A 11 24.77 -10.27 45.65
C VAL A 11 24.48 -8.98 44.88
N ALA A 12 25.39 -8.61 43.98
CA ALA A 12 25.10 -7.61 42.98
C ALA A 12 24.09 -8.22 42.01
N ALA A 13 22.80 -7.87 42.17
CA ALA A 13 21.82 -8.09 41.14
C ALA A 13 22.27 -7.29 39.90
N LEU A 14 22.76 -8.00 38.88
CA LEU A 14 22.91 -7.46 37.54
C LEU A 14 21.50 -7.13 37.04
N VAL A 15 21.07 -5.89 37.29
CA VAL A 15 20.01 -5.28 36.49
C VAL A 15 20.63 -5.09 35.11
N ALA A 16 20.32 -6.01 34.20
CA ALA A 16 20.54 -5.76 32.79
C ALA A 16 19.83 -4.43 32.47
N PRO A 17 20.47 -3.48 31.76
CA PRO A 17 19.72 -2.34 31.27
C PRO A 17 18.55 -2.90 30.45
N ALA A 18 17.32 -2.56 30.82
CA ALA A 18 16.17 -2.83 29.97
C ALA A 18 16.41 -2.07 28.67
N GLY A 19 16.92 -2.78 27.67
CA GLY A 19 17.10 -2.24 26.34
C GLY A 19 15.72 -2.05 25.74
N ALA A 20 15.53 -0.91 25.10
CA ALA A 20 14.42 -0.67 24.22
C ALA A 20 14.44 -1.70 23.07
N ASP A 21 13.50 -2.65 23.04
CA ASP A 21 13.44 -3.70 22.03
C ASP A 21 12.65 -3.23 20.79
N ASP A 22 13.08 -3.66 19.61
CA ASP A 22 12.30 -3.50 18.37
C ASP A 22 11.53 -4.78 18.08
N PHE A 23 10.20 -4.65 18.02
CA PHE A 23 9.29 -5.71 17.63
C PHE A 23 8.83 -5.46 16.20
N ILE A 24 8.89 -6.52 15.38
CA ILE A 24 8.42 -6.48 14.00
C ILE A 24 7.38 -7.56 13.81
N LEU A 25 6.21 -7.17 13.33
CA LEU A 25 5.17 -8.08 12.88
C LEU A 25 5.03 -7.97 11.37
N THR A 26 5.31 -9.06 10.65
CA THR A 26 4.96 -9.17 9.24
C THR A 26 3.72 -10.01 9.08
N VAL A 27 2.69 -9.46 8.43
CA VAL A 27 1.48 -10.19 8.03
C VAL A 27 1.47 -10.28 6.51
N GLY A 28 1.62 -11.48 5.96
CA GLY A 28 1.77 -11.68 4.52
C GLY A 28 0.93 -12.81 3.96
N GLY A 29 0.81 -12.82 2.64
CA GLY A 29 0.18 -13.90 1.90
C GLY A 29 -1.27 -13.63 1.51
N GLY A 30 -1.84 -14.59 0.80
CA GLY A 30 -3.19 -14.53 0.24
C GLY A 30 -4.29 -15.00 1.18
N TYR A 31 -5.53 -14.89 0.70
CA TYR A 31 -6.71 -15.41 1.41
C TYR A 31 -6.99 -16.90 1.15
N SER A 32 -6.39 -17.47 0.11
CA SER A 32 -6.52 -18.85 -0.33
C SER A 32 -5.37 -19.20 -1.27
N PRO A 33 -5.15 -20.47 -1.65
CA PRO A 33 -4.10 -20.83 -2.61
C PRO A 33 -4.19 -20.03 -3.92
N SER A 34 -5.39 -19.88 -4.49
CA SER A 34 -5.63 -19.09 -5.71
C SER A 34 -5.44 -17.58 -5.54
N GLY A 35 -5.33 -17.10 -4.30
CA GLY A 35 -5.10 -15.70 -3.96
C GLY A 35 -3.75 -15.44 -3.30
N ASN A 36 -2.86 -16.42 -3.22
CA ASN A 36 -1.58 -16.29 -2.52
C ASN A 36 -0.43 -16.32 -3.53
N GLN A 37 -0.27 -15.21 -4.25
CA GLN A 37 0.72 -15.10 -5.30
C GLN A 37 2.15 -15.08 -4.74
N VAL A 38 3.09 -15.65 -5.49
CA VAL A 38 4.52 -15.67 -5.18
C VAL A 38 5.10 -14.27 -4.93
N SER A 39 4.54 -13.21 -5.53
CA SER A 39 4.97 -11.84 -5.25
C SER A 39 4.81 -11.45 -3.76
N LEU A 40 3.77 -11.93 -3.08
CA LEU A 40 3.55 -11.68 -1.65
C LEU A 40 4.60 -12.38 -0.79
N GLU A 41 4.99 -13.61 -1.17
CA GLU A 41 6.08 -14.34 -0.52
C GLU A 41 7.43 -13.62 -0.73
N LYS A 42 7.75 -13.22 -1.96
CA LYS A 42 9.00 -12.49 -2.27
C LYS A 42 9.08 -11.14 -1.58
N ASN A 43 7.95 -10.49 -1.31
CA ASN A 43 7.88 -9.28 -0.50
C ASN A 43 8.33 -9.53 0.95
N VAL A 44 7.85 -10.61 1.58
CA VAL A 44 8.28 -11.01 2.93
C VAL A 44 9.77 -11.36 2.95
N LEU A 45 10.25 -12.15 1.97
CA LEU A 45 11.66 -12.53 1.85
C LEU A 45 12.57 -11.31 1.63
N PHE A 46 12.14 -10.35 0.80
CA PHE A 46 12.90 -9.12 0.58
C PHE A 46 12.98 -8.27 1.85
N PHE A 47 11.87 -8.11 2.57
CA PHE A 47 11.88 -7.41 3.85
C PHE A 47 12.77 -8.11 4.88
N GLY A 48 12.79 -9.44 4.93
CA GLY A 48 13.74 -10.22 5.74
C GLY A 48 15.20 -9.84 5.45
N ARG A 49 15.60 -9.77 4.17
CA ARG A 49 16.95 -9.31 3.77
C ARG A 49 17.23 -7.87 4.21
N VAL A 50 16.25 -6.98 4.08
CA VAL A 50 16.38 -5.59 4.54
C VAL A 50 16.64 -5.55 6.04
N LEU A 51 15.95 -6.37 6.84
CA LEU A 51 16.17 -6.43 8.28
C LEU A 51 17.54 -7.00 8.65
N GLU A 52 18.00 -8.06 7.97
CA GLU A 52 19.32 -8.65 8.20
C GLU A 52 20.46 -7.65 7.98
N GLU A 53 20.28 -6.72 7.04
CA GLU A 53 21.31 -5.75 6.67
C GLU A 53 21.23 -4.41 7.39
N THR A 54 20.01 -3.98 7.73
CA THR A 54 19.79 -2.62 8.26
C THR A 54 19.41 -2.62 9.74
N ALA A 55 18.78 -3.67 10.25
CA ALA A 55 18.21 -3.62 11.59
C ALA A 55 19.27 -3.91 12.68
N PRO A 56 19.20 -3.26 13.84
CA PRO A 56 20.14 -3.50 14.94
C PRO A 56 20.00 -4.93 15.51
N ALA A 57 21.04 -5.42 16.17
CA ALA A 57 20.97 -6.69 16.89
C ALA A 57 19.88 -6.64 17.98
N GLY A 58 19.06 -7.69 18.10
CA GLY A 58 18.01 -7.81 19.12
C GLY A 58 16.58 -7.58 18.64
N VAL A 59 16.38 -7.35 17.33
CA VAL A 59 15.04 -7.28 16.73
C VAL A 59 14.29 -8.60 16.89
N ARG A 60 13.04 -8.52 17.37
CA ARG A 60 12.12 -9.65 17.45
C ARG A 60 11.15 -9.62 16.29
N HIS A 61 11.38 -10.45 15.29
CA HIS A 61 10.55 -10.55 14.09
C HIS A 61 9.59 -11.74 14.20
N THR A 62 8.28 -11.46 14.16
CA THR A 62 7.23 -12.46 14.00
C THR A 62 6.66 -12.36 12.59
N ILE A 63 6.54 -13.49 11.91
CA ILE A 63 5.93 -13.58 10.58
C ILE A 63 4.66 -14.42 10.69
N LEU A 64 3.51 -13.83 10.37
CA LEU A 64 2.27 -14.55 10.09
C LEU A 64 2.13 -14.61 8.57
N PHE A 65 2.13 -15.79 7.97
CA PHE A 65 2.06 -15.93 6.52
C PHE A 65 1.11 -17.05 6.10
N ALA A 66 0.20 -16.76 5.16
CA ALA A 66 -0.69 -17.74 4.51
C ALA A 66 -1.19 -18.83 5.48
N ASP A 67 -0.97 -20.12 5.18
CA ASP A 67 -1.34 -21.28 6.01
C ASP A 67 -0.30 -21.66 7.08
N GLY A 68 0.78 -20.89 7.25
CA GLY A 68 1.70 -21.00 8.38
C GLY A 68 2.74 -22.11 8.24
N ASP A 69 2.45 -23.31 8.74
CA ASP A 69 3.35 -24.47 8.66
C ASP A 69 2.70 -25.69 7.99
N ASP A 70 1.51 -25.52 7.38
CA ASP A 70 0.83 -26.56 6.60
C ASP A 70 1.61 -26.80 5.29
N PRO A 71 2.17 -28.00 5.05
CA PRO A 71 3.03 -28.27 3.88
C PRO A 71 2.23 -28.44 2.57
N ARG A 72 1.01 -27.91 2.51
CA ARG A 72 0.17 -27.93 1.32
C ARG A 72 0.68 -26.92 0.32
N ARG A 73 0.16 -27.00 -0.90
CA ARG A 73 0.52 -26.08 -1.96
C ARG A 73 -0.39 -24.87 -1.85
N ASP A 74 0.16 -23.77 -1.36
CA ASP A 74 -0.54 -22.53 -1.05
C ASP A 74 -0.04 -21.37 -1.90
N VAL A 75 1.20 -21.36 -2.39
CA VAL A 75 1.77 -20.27 -3.20
C VAL A 75 1.53 -20.49 -4.68
N GLN A 76 0.83 -19.56 -5.32
CA GLN A 76 0.56 -19.50 -6.76
C GLN A 76 1.70 -18.80 -7.52
N TYR A 77 2.23 -19.46 -8.54
CA TYR A 77 3.27 -18.91 -9.41
C TYR A 77 3.04 -19.26 -10.89
N LEU A 78 3.64 -18.49 -11.81
CA LEU A 78 3.62 -18.77 -13.25
C LEU A 78 4.83 -19.61 -13.66
N ASP A 79 4.57 -20.75 -14.29
CA ASP A 79 5.57 -21.61 -14.91
C ASP A 79 5.61 -21.32 -16.42
N VAL A 80 6.17 -20.16 -16.78
CA VAL A 80 6.28 -19.70 -18.18
C VAL A 80 7.37 -20.43 -18.97
N GLU A 81 8.30 -21.09 -18.27
CA GLU A 81 9.36 -21.89 -18.90
C GLU A 81 8.83 -23.23 -19.45
N SER A 82 7.66 -23.68 -18.99
CA SER A 82 6.97 -24.85 -19.53
C SER A 82 6.11 -24.45 -20.74
N PRO A 83 6.56 -24.71 -21.99
CA PRO A 83 5.80 -24.31 -23.16
C PRO A 83 4.47 -25.07 -23.24
N LEU A 84 3.38 -24.33 -23.45
CA LEU A 84 2.10 -24.95 -23.80
C LEU A 84 2.19 -25.50 -25.23
N PRO A 85 1.73 -26.74 -25.49
CA PRO A 85 1.54 -27.21 -26.84
C PRO A 85 0.69 -26.22 -27.64
N ARG A 86 1.11 -25.89 -28.87
CA ARG A 86 0.45 -24.88 -29.73
C ARG A 86 -1.05 -25.11 -29.89
N ALA A 87 -1.49 -26.35 -29.99
CA ALA A 87 -2.92 -26.70 -30.06
C ALA A 87 -3.68 -26.24 -28.80
N LEU A 88 -3.12 -26.44 -27.60
CA LEU A 88 -3.73 -26.01 -26.34
C LEU A 88 -3.76 -24.49 -26.21
N GLU A 89 -2.67 -23.82 -26.59
CA GLU A 89 -2.60 -22.36 -26.63
C GLU A 89 -3.69 -21.78 -27.54
N LEU A 90 -3.76 -22.27 -28.79
CA LEU A 90 -4.75 -21.82 -29.77
C LEU A 90 -6.18 -22.11 -29.35
N LEU A 91 -6.47 -23.33 -28.87
CA LEU A 91 -7.80 -23.68 -28.40
C LEU A 91 -8.23 -22.75 -27.29
N ALA A 92 -7.37 -22.53 -26.32
CA ALA A 92 -7.75 -21.70 -25.19
C ALA A 92 -7.90 -20.21 -25.58
N ARG A 93 -7.08 -19.69 -26.50
CA ARG A 93 -7.33 -18.35 -27.08
C ARG A 93 -8.64 -18.30 -27.86
N VAL A 94 -8.94 -19.33 -28.66
CA VAL A 94 -10.17 -19.44 -29.47
C VAL A 94 -11.42 -19.56 -28.59
N PHE A 95 -11.37 -20.33 -27.50
CA PHE A 95 -12.48 -20.48 -26.55
C PHE A 95 -12.51 -19.41 -25.45
N ASN A 96 -11.54 -18.49 -25.44
CA ASN A 96 -11.40 -17.42 -24.44
C ASN A 96 -11.25 -17.98 -23.00
N GLU A 97 -10.36 -18.96 -22.86
CA GLU A 97 -10.01 -19.71 -21.64
C GLU A 97 -8.51 -19.62 -21.37
N THR A 98 -8.00 -18.40 -21.45
CA THR A 98 -6.57 -18.10 -21.25
C THR A 98 -6.15 -18.08 -19.78
N ASP A 99 -7.12 -18.02 -18.87
CA ASP A 99 -6.88 -17.91 -17.43
C ASP A 99 -6.26 -19.19 -16.86
N HIS A 100 -5.37 -19.04 -15.89
CA HIS A 100 -4.78 -20.12 -15.09
C HIS A 100 -3.89 -21.16 -15.82
N GLN A 101 -3.61 -21.01 -17.11
CA GLN A 101 -2.87 -22.03 -17.89
C GLN A 101 -1.44 -22.29 -17.38
N PHE A 102 -0.76 -21.21 -17.01
CA PHE A 102 0.62 -21.23 -16.53
C PHE A 102 0.71 -21.28 -15.01
N GLU A 103 -0.43 -21.23 -14.31
CA GLU A 103 -0.43 -21.23 -12.86
C GLU A 103 -0.05 -22.61 -12.31
N ARG A 104 0.83 -22.59 -11.33
CA ARG A 104 1.28 -23.74 -10.54
C ARG A 104 1.23 -23.35 -9.08
N TYR A 105 1.31 -24.38 -8.24
CA TYR A 105 1.26 -24.22 -6.80
C TYR A 105 2.39 -24.98 -6.15
N ARG A 106 3.04 -24.35 -5.17
CA ARG A 106 4.00 -24.99 -4.25
C ARG A 106 3.73 -24.50 -2.83
N ASP A 107 4.39 -25.12 -1.87
CA ASP A 107 4.46 -24.62 -0.49
C ASP A 107 5.33 -23.36 -0.45
N HIS A 108 5.18 -22.53 0.57
CA HIS A 108 5.96 -21.31 0.74
C HIS A 108 7.39 -21.59 1.24
N GLU A 109 8.31 -20.69 0.91
CA GLU A 109 9.74 -20.78 1.23
C GLU A 109 10.16 -19.80 2.34
N ILE A 110 9.19 -19.20 3.05
CA ILE A 110 9.48 -18.25 4.13
C ILE A 110 10.13 -18.97 5.32
N PRO A 111 11.36 -18.59 5.71
CA PRO A 111 12.02 -19.20 6.85
C PRO A 111 11.34 -18.73 8.15
N ASN A 112 11.10 -19.68 9.06
CA ASN A 112 10.59 -19.42 10.41
C ASN A 112 9.27 -18.63 10.43
N ALA A 113 8.33 -18.89 9.51
CA ALA A 113 6.95 -18.45 9.67
C ALA A 113 6.43 -18.93 11.04
N ALA A 114 5.89 -18.00 11.83
CA ALA A 114 5.50 -18.28 13.21
C ALA A 114 4.14 -18.96 13.30
N ASP A 115 3.19 -18.55 12.45
CA ASP A 115 1.85 -19.13 12.34
C ASP A 115 1.17 -18.68 11.03
N ALA A 116 -0.02 -19.21 10.76
CA ALA A 116 -0.88 -18.80 9.66
C ALA A 116 -1.36 -17.34 9.83
N ALA A 117 -1.49 -16.62 8.72
CA ALA A 117 -2.02 -15.25 8.70
C ALA A 117 -3.55 -15.21 8.79
N THR A 118 -4.12 -15.69 9.90
CA THR A 118 -5.58 -15.68 10.16
C THR A 118 -5.97 -14.56 11.13
N THR A 119 -7.26 -14.18 11.16
CA THR A 119 -7.75 -13.16 12.12
C THR A 119 -7.49 -13.60 13.55
N ARG A 120 -7.69 -14.88 13.85
CA ARG A 120 -7.42 -15.45 15.18
C ARG A 120 -5.96 -15.28 15.58
N ASN A 121 -5.03 -15.73 14.74
CA ASN A 121 -3.61 -15.71 15.09
C ASN A 121 -3.06 -14.28 15.19
N LEU A 122 -3.59 -13.34 14.39
CA LEU A 122 -3.27 -11.93 14.51
C LEU A 122 -3.71 -11.37 15.88
N ILE A 123 -4.94 -11.66 16.31
CA ILE A 123 -5.45 -11.24 17.63
C ILE A 123 -4.64 -11.90 18.75
N ASP A 124 -4.34 -13.20 18.63
CA ASP A 124 -3.53 -13.92 19.61
C ASP A 124 -2.13 -13.32 19.73
N TRP A 125 -1.54 -12.84 18.64
CA TRP A 125 -0.27 -12.11 18.66
C TRP A 125 -0.37 -10.78 19.41
N PHE A 126 -1.42 -9.98 19.16
CA PHE A 126 -1.64 -8.74 19.93
C PHE A 126 -1.82 -9.04 21.42
N ASP A 127 -2.47 -10.15 21.76
CA ASP A 127 -2.69 -10.59 23.14
C ASP A 127 -1.41 -11.00 23.85
N ALA A 128 -0.59 -11.82 23.17
CA ALA A 128 0.62 -12.39 23.74
C ALA A 128 1.81 -11.41 23.73
N VAL A 129 1.94 -10.61 22.67
CA VAL A 129 3.10 -9.72 22.45
C VAL A 129 2.69 -8.27 22.58
N GLY A 130 1.70 -7.81 21.82
CA GLY A 130 1.30 -6.40 21.76
C GLY A 130 0.99 -5.79 23.13
N ARG A 131 0.28 -6.52 23.99
CA ARG A 131 -0.07 -6.08 25.36
C ARG A 131 1.12 -6.00 26.33
N THR A 132 2.25 -6.59 25.97
CA THR A 132 3.47 -6.60 26.81
C THR A 132 4.39 -5.43 26.51
N LEU A 133 4.18 -4.73 25.38
CA LEU A 133 4.99 -3.61 24.95
C LEU A 133 4.83 -2.41 25.87
N THR A 134 5.95 -1.71 26.08
CA THR A 134 6.06 -0.51 26.92
C THR A 134 6.62 0.66 26.12
N GLY A 135 6.55 1.89 26.65
CA GLY A 135 7.01 3.08 25.92
C GLY A 135 8.50 3.11 25.55
N ASP A 136 9.33 2.20 26.08
CA ASP A 136 10.72 2.02 25.66
C ASP A 136 10.81 1.16 24.37
N ASP A 137 9.84 0.28 24.14
CA ASP A 137 9.75 -0.60 22.98
C ASP A 137 9.21 0.15 21.75
N ARG A 138 9.38 -0.44 20.57
CA ARG A 138 8.82 0.06 19.31
C ARG A 138 8.27 -1.10 18.51
N LEU A 139 7.14 -0.89 17.86
CA LEU A 139 6.52 -1.86 16.98
C LEU A 139 6.55 -1.37 15.53
N ILE A 140 7.02 -2.21 14.62
CA ILE A 140 6.88 -2.02 13.17
C ILE A 140 5.97 -3.13 12.64
N ILE A 141 4.88 -2.76 11.99
CA ILE A 141 3.96 -3.69 11.35
C ILE A 141 4.13 -3.54 9.83
N TYR A 142 4.51 -4.62 9.16
CA TYR A 142 4.55 -4.70 7.71
C TYR A 142 3.48 -5.65 7.21
N VAL A 143 2.62 -5.17 6.32
CA VAL A 143 1.56 -5.96 5.70
C VAL A 143 1.77 -6.04 4.19
N THR A 144 1.78 -7.26 3.65
CA THR A 144 1.83 -7.52 2.20
C THR A 144 0.80 -8.59 1.84
N ALA A 145 -0.41 -8.14 1.49
CA ALA A 145 -1.56 -9.03 1.35
C ALA A 145 -2.58 -8.45 0.36
N HIS A 146 -3.72 -9.12 0.23
CA HIS A 146 -4.87 -8.57 -0.48
C HIS A 146 -5.69 -7.63 0.41
N GLY A 147 -6.43 -6.72 -0.22
CA GLY A 147 -7.32 -5.81 0.49
C GLY A 147 -8.63 -5.61 -0.24
N GLY A 148 -9.67 -5.28 0.52
CA GLY A 148 -11.02 -5.10 0.02
C GLY A 148 -11.57 -3.72 0.38
N ALA A 149 -12.37 -3.14 -0.53
CA ALA A 149 -13.12 -1.92 -0.23
C ALA A 149 -14.09 -2.14 0.93
N SER A 150 -14.54 -1.06 1.56
CA SER A 150 -15.59 -1.13 2.58
C SER A 150 -16.92 -1.56 1.98
N ASP A 151 -17.61 -2.51 2.62
CA ASP A 151 -19.01 -2.86 2.28
C ASP A 151 -20.00 -1.78 2.74
N ASP A 152 -19.62 -0.95 3.72
CA ASP A 152 -20.46 0.13 4.23
C ASP A 152 -20.16 1.44 3.50
N LYS A 153 -21.08 1.84 2.62
CA LYS A 153 -21.01 3.12 1.89
C LYS A 153 -21.01 4.35 2.80
N LYS A 154 -21.48 4.25 4.05
CA LYS A 154 -21.43 5.34 5.03
C LYS A 154 -20.06 5.43 5.71
N ARG A 155 -19.27 4.35 5.64
CA ARG A 155 -17.90 4.27 6.15
C ARG A 155 -16.95 3.77 5.04
N PRO A 156 -16.78 4.53 3.95
CA PRO A 156 -15.99 4.10 2.80
C PRO A 156 -14.52 3.80 3.13
N ARG A 157 -14.00 4.42 4.20
CA ARG A 157 -12.62 4.22 4.69
C ARG A 157 -12.45 3.03 5.64
N ASN A 158 -13.54 2.40 6.10
CA ASN A 158 -13.46 1.16 6.87
C ASN A 158 -13.23 -0.04 5.94
N THR A 159 -12.14 0.01 5.18
CA THR A 159 -11.70 -1.04 4.25
C THR A 159 -11.22 -2.27 5.05
N ARG A 160 -10.77 -3.32 4.36
CA ARG A 160 -10.33 -4.56 5.02
C ARG A 160 -9.01 -5.08 4.49
N LEU A 161 -8.27 -5.73 5.37
CA LEU A 161 -7.15 -6.61 5.07
C LEU A 161 -7.70 -8.03 4.95
N HIS A 162 -7.44 -8.68 3.81
CA HIS A 162 -7.76 -10.09 3.62
C HIS A 162 -6.67 -10.97 4.24
N LEU A 163 -7.11 -11.99 4.95
CA LEU A 163 -6.30 -12.93 5.71
C LEU A 163 -6.57 -14.36 5.20
N TRP A 164 -5.71 -15.30 5.58
CA TRP A 164 -5.82 -16.69 5.17
C TRP A 164 -7.15 -17.33 5.58
N ASP A 165 -7.57 -18.36 4.84
CA ASP A 165 -8.85 -19.05 4.99
C ASP A 165 -10.08 -18.16 4.72
N ASN A 166 -9.92 -17.17 3.83
CA ASN A 166 -10.92 -16.14 3.51
C ASN A 166 -11.38 -15.32 4.73
N ASP A 167 -10.56 -15.26 5.78
CA ASP A 167 -10.76 -14.31 6.86
C ASP A 167 -10.51 -12.88 6.38
N ASP A 168 -11.04 -11.92 7.12
CA ASP A 168 -10.67 -10.52 6.98
C ASP A 168 -10.70 -9.78 8.32
N ILE A 169 -10.01 -8.64 8.35
CA ILE A 169 -10.07 -7.68 9.44
C ILE A 169 -10.27 -6.27 8.87
N THR A 170 -11.28 -5.57 9.37
CA THR A 170 -11.57 -4.18 8.97
C THR A 170 -10.65 -3.19 9.66
N VAL A 171 -10.54 -1.97 9.13
CA VAL A 171 -9.76 -0.88 9.77
C VAL A 171 -10.18 -0.65 11.22
N GLU A 172 -11.49 -0.62 11.51
CA GLU A 172 -12.00 -0.44 12.87
C GLU A 172 -11.59 -1.58 13.81
N GLN A 173 -11.66 -2.84 13.36
CA GLN A 173 -11.23 -3.98 14.16
C GLN A 173 -9.72 -3.95 14.40
N PHE A 174 -8.93 -3.63 13.37
CA PHE A 174 -7.48 -3.49 13.48
C PHE A 174 -7.09 -2.34 14.42
N ALA A 175 -7.80 -1.21 14.37
CA ALA A 175 -7.64 -0.13 15.34
C ALA A 175 -7.93 -0.59 16.76
N GLY A 176 -8.98 -1.40 16.94
CA GLY A 176 -9.32 -2.02 18.22
C GLY A 176 -8.19 -2.86 18.82
N GLU A 177 -7.43 -3.60 18.00
CA GLU A 177 -6.26 -4.34 18.47
C GLU A 177 -5.08 -3.42 18.81
N LEU A 178 -4.82 -2.38 18.01
CA LEU A 178 -3.80 -1.38 18.31
C LEU A 178 -4.11 -0.59 19.59
N ASP A 179 -5.38 -0.32 19.87
CA ASP A 179 -5.82 0.40 21.08
C ASP A 179 -5.54 -0.40 22.38
N ARG A 180 -5.17 -1.69 22.27
CA ARG A 180 -4.77 -2.55 23.39
C ARG A 180 -3.30 -2.43 23.74
N ILE A 181 -2.49 -1.81 22.87
CA ILE A 181 -1.09 -1.49 23.10
C ILE A 181 -1.01 -0.22 23.97
N ALA A 182 -0.01 -0.13 24.85
CA ALA A 182 0.21 1.08 25.64
C ALA A 182 0.37 2.31 24.72
N PRO A 183 -0.34 3.44 24.98
CA PRO A 183 -0.34 4.61 24.09
C PRO A 183 1.03 5.20 23.79
N GLU A 184 2.01 4.99 24.67
CA GLU A 184 3.36 5.52 24.57
C GLU A 184 4.25 4.72 23.61
N VAL A 185 3.89 3.47 23.30
CA VAL A 185 4.63 2.60 22.36
C VAL A 185 4.55 3.21 20.97
N PRO A 186 5.67 3.59 20.33
CA PRO A 186 5.69 4.00 18.94
C PRO A 186 5.36 2.82 18.03
N VAL A 187 4.34 2.98 17.18
CA VAL A 187 3.92 2.00 16.18
C VAL A 187 4.05 2.58 14.78
N VAL A 188 4.83 1.94 13.91
CA VAL A 188 4.94 2.29 12.49
C VAL A 188 4.29 1.20 11.66
N ILE A 189 3.38 1.57 10.75
CA ILE A 189 2.63 0.61 9.96
C ILE A 189 2.90 0.85 8.47
N VAL A 190 3.37 -0.16 7.75
CA VAL A 190 3.54 -0.11 6.29
C VAL A 190 2.63 -1.18 5.69
N MET A 191 1.63 -0.78 4.90
CA MET A 191 0.69 -1.73 4.29
C MET A 191 0.66 -1.65 2.78
N VAL A 192 0.84 -2.81 2.14
CA VAL A 192 0.72 -2.99 0.71
C VAL A 192 -0.40 -3.93 0.37
N GLN A 193 -1.49 -3.33 -0.08
CA GLN A 193 -2.70 -4.00 -0.54
C GLN A 193 -3.60 -3.00 -1.26
N CYS A 194 -4.59 -3.51 -2.00
CA CYS A 194 -5.70 -2.69 -2.49
C CYS A 194 -6.42 -1.99 -1.33
N TYR A 195 -6.89 -0.75 -1.55
CA TYR A 195 -7.69 0.01 -0.59
C TYR A 195 -7.01 0.29 0.77
N SER A 196 -5.67 0.15 0.84
CA SER A 196 -4.87 0.33 2.06
C SER A 196 -5.03 1.71 2.69
N GLY A 197 -5.31 2.76 1.91
CA GLY A 197 -5.46 4.12 2.42
C GLY A 197 -6.67 4.34 3.33
N GLY A 198 -7.57 3.35 3.47
CA GLY A 198 -8.56 3.34 4.54
C GLY A 198 -7.90 3.23 5.92
N PHE A 199 -6.78 2.52 6.03
CA PHE A 199 -6.00 2.38 7.26
C PHE A 199 -5.26 3.67 7.65
N ALA A 200 -5.24 4.72 6.81
CA ALA A 200 -4.80 6.04 7.25
C ALA A 200 -5.68 6.60 8.38
N ASP A 201 -6.94 6.14 8.48
CA ASP A 201 -7.85 6.53 9.55
C ASP A 201 -7.45 5.95 10.91
N LEU A 202 -6.46 5.04 10.99
CA LEU A 202 -5.88 4.59 12.25
C LEU A 202 -5.38 5.79 13.10
N ILE A 203 -5.08 6.94 12.51
CA ILE A 203 -4.72 8.15 13.28
C ILE A 203 -5.88 8.74 14.10
N PHE A 204 -7.10 8.23 13.96
CA PHE A 204 -8.29 8.68 14.67
C PHE A 204 -8.81 7.64 15.67
N GLU A 205 -9.53 8.12 16.69
CA GLU A 205 -10.20 7.26 17.67
C GLU A 205 -11.23 6.34 16.99
N LYS A 206 -11.10 5.02 17.19
CA LYS A 206 -11.90 3.97 16.53
C LYS A 206 -11.83 4.00 15.00
N ALA A 207 -10.72 4.47 14.44
CA ALA A 207 -10.55 4.67 13.01
C ALA A 207 -11.69 5.43 12.33
N ASN A 208 -12.02 6.59 12.92
CA ASN A 208 -13.07 7.45 12.41
C ASN A 208 -12.73 8.92 12.72
N ASP A 209 -12.50 9.70 11.66
CA ASP A 209 -12.16 11.13 11.73
C ASP A 209 -13.11 11.94 12.62
N SER A 210 -14.39 11.58 12.65
CA SER A 210 -15.41 12.27 13.44
C SER A 210 -15.22 12.17 14.96
N ASN A 211 -14.38 11.24 15.43
CA ASN A 211 -14.07 11.03 16.84
C ASN A 211 -12.83 11.82 17.31
N GLY A 212 -12.11 12.49 16.41
CA GLY A 212 -10.87 13.19 16.73
C GLY A 212 -9.62 12.30 16.65
N ALA A 213 -8.45 12.93 16.81
CA ALA A 213 -7.18 12.24 16.74
C ALA A 213 -7.01 11.27 17.91
N THR A 214 -6.42 10.09 17.64
CA THR A 214 -6.08 9.16 18.72
C THR A 214 -4.91 9.65 19.53
N ARG A 215 -4.88 9.28 20.82
CA ARG A 215 -3.73 9.51 21.70
C ARG A 215 -2.57 8.51 21.51
N HIS A 216 -2.79 7.38 20.85
CA HIS A 216 -1.78 6.34 20.67
C HIS A 216 -0.68 6.79 19.71
N ASN A 217 0.59 6.58 20.05
CA ASN A 217 1.73 6.94 19.21
C ASN A 217 1.86 6.00 18.00
N ARG A 218 1.06 6.22 16.97
CA ARG A 218 1.07 5.41 15.74
C ARG A 218 1.07 6.27 14.48
N CYS A 219 1.84 5.84 13.50
CA CYS A 219 1.86 6.38 12.14
C CYS A 219 1.81 5.25 11.11
N GLY A 220 1.51 5.58 9.86
CA GLY A 220 1.53 4.59 8.81
C GLY A 220 1.58 5.13 7.40
N PHE A 221 1.98 4.22 6.50
CA PHE A 221 2.23 4.44 5.09
C PHE A 221 1.51 3.36 4.29
N PHE A 222 0.73 3.78 3.30
CA PHE A 222 -0.20 2.91 2.60
C PHE A 222 0.00 3.01 1.09
N ALA A 223 0.00 1.86 0.41
CA ALA A 223 0.30 1.79 -1.01
C ALA A 223 -0.61 2.66 -1.89
N THR A 224 -1.90 2.73 -1.60
CA THR A 224 -2.86 3.50 -2.42
C THR A 224 -4.02 4.05 -1.58
N SER A 225 -4.89 4.87 -2.17
CA SER A 225 -6.08 5.44 -1.49
C SER A 225 -7.17 4.39 -1.19
N HIS A 226 -8.07 4.72 -0.25
CA HIS A 226 -9.16 3.83 0.20
C HIS A 226 -10.16 3.38 -0.88
N ASP A 227 -10.14 3.99 -2.06
CA ASP A 227 -11.07 3.79 -3.17
C ASP A 227 -10.38 3.23 -4.44
N ARG A 228 -9.11 2.82 -4.32
CA ARG A 228 -8.30 2.31 -5.44
C ARG A 228 -7.71 0.94 -5.16
N VAL A 229 -7.55 0.18 -6.24
CA VAL A 229 -6.69 -1.01 -6.25
C VAL A 229 -5.22 -0.60 -6.27
N ALA A 230 -4.36 -1.46 -5.73
CA ALA A 230 -2.91 -1.27 -5.74
C ALA A 230 -2.26 -2.17 -6.80
N ALA A 231 -1.06 -1.81 -7.25
CA ALA A 231 -0.21 -2.71 -8.03
C ALA A 231 0.46 -3.77 -7.12
N GLY A 232 0.82 -4.95 -7.67
CA GLY A 232 1.78 -5.86 -7.01
C GLY A 232 1.33 -7.28 -6.68
N CYS A 233 0.06 -7.62 -6.85
CA CYS A 233 -0.41 -9.00 -6.69
C CYS A 233 -0.27 -9.73 -8.03
N THR A 234 0.88 -10.35 -8.29
CA THR A 234 1.16 -11.06 -9.55
C THR A 234 1.74 -12.45 -9.28
N PRO A 235 1.26 -13.50 -9.97
CA PRO A 235 1.87 -14.83 -9.89
C PRO A 235 3.19 -14.93 -10.68
N ASP A 236 3.61 -13.88 -11.38
CA ASP A 236 4.90 -13.84 -12.09
C ASP A 236 6.08 -14.14 -11.14
N ILE A 237 7.08 -14.91 -11.56
CA ILE A 237 8.26 -15.25 -10.74
C ILE A 237 9.36 -14.19 -10.86
N ASP A 238 9.42 -13.45 -11.97
CA ASP A 238 10.54 -12.53 -12.21
C ASP A 238 10.46 -11.32 -11.26
N GLU A 239 11.31 -11.35 -10.24
CA GLU A 239 11.44 -10.28 -9.25
C GLU A 239 11.80 -8.92 -9.87
N ALA A 240 12.38 -8.89 -11.07
CA ALA A 240 12.70 -7.65 -11.79
C ALA A 240 11.45 -6.91 -12.29
N ASP A 241 10.35 -7.64 -12.49
CA ASP A 241 9.08 -7.07 -12.95
C ASP A 241 8.20 -6.56 -11.80
N TYR A 242 8.61 -6.81 -10.56
CA TYR A 242 7.86 -6.37 -9.39
C TYR A 242 8.13 -4.90 -9.13
N ARG A 243 7.12 -4.06 -9.38
CA ARG A 243 7.21 -2.60 -9.21
C ARG A 243 6.35 -2.05 -8.07
N GLU A 244 5.80 -2.91 -7.23
CA GLU A 244 4.82 -2.51 -6.20
C GLU A 244 5.42 -1.68 -5.05
N TYR A 245 4.53 -1.07 -4.26
CA TYR A 245 4.87 -0.07 -3.25
C TYR A 245 6.03 -0.47 -2.32
N SER A 246 5.99 -1.68 -1.74
CA SER A 246 6.99 -2.08 -0.75
C SER A 246 8.36 -2.35 -1.36
N SER A 247 8.43 -2.78 -2.62
CA SER A 247 9.68 -2.92 -3.37
C SER A 247 10.45 -1.61 -3.40
N ALA A 248 9.77 -0.52 -3.79
CA ALA A 248 10.39 0.80 -3.87
C ALA A 248 10.65 1.39 -2.47
N PHE A 249 9.72 1.21 -1.53
CA PHE A 249 9.84 1.71 -0.16
C PHE A 249 11.05 1.12 0.56
N TRP A 250 11.17 -0.20 0.57
CA TRP A 250 12.29 -0.88 1.25
C TRP A 250 13.60 -0.71 0.49
N ALA A 251 13.57 -0.63 -0.85
CA ALA A 251 14.76 -0.34 -1.63
C ALA A 251 15.33 1.06 -1.34
N ALA A 252 14.47 2.05 -1.09
CA ALA A 252 14.90 3.40 -0.70
C ALA A 252 15.70 3.38 0.62
N ILE A 253 15.26 2.58 1.59
CA ILE A 253 15.97 2.43 2.88
C ILE A 253 17.27 1.62 2.71
N LEU A 254 17.23 0.55 1.93
CA LEU A 254 18.40 -0.32 1.70
C LEU A 254 19.45 0.32 0.77
N GLY A 255 19.08 1.33 -0.02
CA GLY A 255 19.90 1.95 -1.05
C GLY A 255 20.05 1.14 -2.34
N ARG A 256 19.34 0.01 -2.45
CA ARG A 256 19.32 -0.85 -3.64
C ARG A 256 18.02 -1.66 -3.75
N SER A 257 17.69 -2.05 -4.97
CA SER A 257 16.51 -2.85 -5.29
C SER A 257 16.62 -4.28 -4.76
N ARG A 258 15.51 -5.03 -4.85
CA ARG A 258 15.46 -6.44 -4.44
C ARG A 258 16.40 -7.37 -5.20
N VAL A 259 16.82 -6.97 -6.41
CA VAL A 259 17.80 -7.67 -7.25
C VAL A 259 19.22 -7.11 -7.11
N GLY A 260 19.43 -6.13 -6.21
CA GLY A 260 20.76 -5.59 -5.87
C GLY A 260 21.20 -4.37 -6.68
N GLU A 261 20.36 -3.86 -7.58
CA GLU A 261 20.67 -2.67 -8.37
C GLU A 261 20.58 -1.39 -7.51
N PRO A 262 21.55 -0.47 -7.57
CA PRO A 262 21.49 0.79 -6.83
C PRO A 262 20.22 1.59 -7.16
N VAL A 263 19.60 2.21 -6.15
CA VAL A 263 18.48 3.15 -6.36
C VAL A 263 18.93 4.59 -6.08
N ALA A 264 18.10 5.56 -6.50
CA ALA A 264 18.34 6.96 -6.18
C ALA A 264 18.38 7.16 -4.66
N ASN A 265 19.30 8.03 -4.19
CA ASN A 265 19.39 8.35 -2.77
C ASN A 265 18.10 9.04 -2.31
N ALA A 266 17.49 8.52 -1.25
CA ALA A 266 16.24 9.03 -0.67
C ALA A 266 16.45 9.91 0.57
N ASP A 267 17.69 10.10 1.03
CA ASP A 267 18.05 11.04 2.11
C ASP A 267 17.89 12.49 1.61
N TYR A 268 16.66 13.01 1.69
CA TYR A 268 16.22 14.30 1.18
C TYR A 268 16.49 15.43 2.17
N ASP A 269 16.58 15.14 3.47
CA ASP A 269 16.98 16.12 4.48
C ASP A 269 18.51 16.18 4.72
N GLY A 270 19.24 15.17 4.25
CA GLY A 270 20.70 15.14 4.24
C GLY A 270 21.31 14.80 5.60
N ASP A 271 20.56 14.14 6.48
CA ASP A 271 21.03 13.78 7.82
C ASP A 271 21.74 12.41 7.88
N GLY A 272 21.86 11.74 6.73
CA GLY A 272 22.64 10.52 6.54
C GLY A 272 21.87 9.24 6.84
N VAL A 273 20.57 9.30 7.12
CA VAL A 273 19.71 8.13 7.37
C VAL A 273 18.37 8.31 6.68
N VAL A 274 18.01 7.38 5.80
CA VAL A 274 16.68 7.38 5.17
C VAL A 274 15.60 7.03 6.20
N SER A 275 14.69 7.97 6.42
CA SER A 275 13.48 7.81 7.24
C SER A 275 12.34 7.10 6.50
N PHE A 276 11.29 6.69 7.21
CA PHE A 276 10.09 6.13 6.58
C PHE A 276 9.35 7.17 5.72
N ALA A 277 9.32 8.44 6.14
CA ALA A 277 8.77 9.55 5.34
C ALA A 277 9.55 9.76 4.03
N GLU A 278 10.88 9.67 4.07
CA GLU A 278 11.73 9.74 2.88
C GLU A 278 11.58 8.52 1.96
N ALA A 279 11.49 7.33 2.53
CA ALA A 279 11.17 6.12 1.79
C ALA A 279 9.80 6.25 1.08
N HIS A 280 8.79 6.77 1.78
CA HIS A 280 7.48 7.07 1.19
C HIS A 280 7.58 8.09 0.04
N ALA A 281 8.31 9.18 0.24
CA ALA A 281 8.55 10.20 -0.79
C ALA A 281 9.27 9.65 -2.01
N SER A 282 10.27 8.78 -1.80
CA SER A 282 10.96 8.07 -2.88
C SER A 282 9.98 7.24 -3.72
N VAL A 283 9.01 6.56 -3.09
CA VAL A 283 7.94 5.88 -3.84
C VAL A 283 7.09 6.87 -4.64
N LEU A 284 6.68 7.99 -4.04
CA LEU A 284 5.87 9.01 -4.73
C LEU A 284 6.56 9.48 -6.02
N ILE A 285 7.87 9.76 -5.94
CA ILE A 285 8.69 10.32 -7.02
C ILE A 285 9.03 9.27 -8.08
N HIS A 286 9.51 8.10 -7.66
CA HIS A 286 10.21 7.16 -8.53
C HIS A 286 9.35 5.98 -8.98
N SER A 287 8.27 5.64 -8.27
CA SER A 287 7.44 4.48 -8.64
C SER A 287 6.65 4.71 -9.93
N ASP A 288 6.75 3.74 -10.84
CA ASP A 288 6.03 3.66 -12.12
C ASP A 288 4.81 2.71 -12.05
N THR A 289 4.05 2.77 -10.96
CA THR A 289 2.78 2.05 -10.78
C THR A 289 1.57 2.97 -10.87
N ILE A 290 0.38 2.38 -10.76
CA ILE A 290 -0.93 3.08 -10.69
C ILE A 290 -1.30 3.54 -9.27
N ASP A 291 -0.38 3.40 -8.33
CA ASP A 291 -0.60 3.65 -6.92
C ASP A 291 -0.66 5.14 -6.61
N ILE A 292 -1.48 5.53 -5.64
CA ILE A 292 -1.48 6.88 -5.05
C ILE A 292 -1.24 6.72 -3.55
N PRO A 293 0.03 6.57 -3.13
CA PRO A 293 0.35 6.36 -1.74
C PRO A 293 -0.15 7.50 -0.85
N VAL A 294 -0.50 7.14 0.39
CA VAL A 294 -0.93 8.08 1.42
C VAL A 294 -0.27 7.75 2.75
N ALA A 295 -0.12 8.76 3.60
CA ALA A 295 0.36 8.64 4.97
C ALA A 295 -0.72 9.05 5.99
N THR A 296 -0.50 8.73 7.26
CA THR A 296 -1.36 9.15 8.36
C THR A 296 -1.38 10.67 8.55
N SER A 297 -0.26 11.36 8.31
CA SER A 297 -0.18 12.82 8.32
C SER A 297 -1.12 13.47 7.30
N ASP A 298 -1.27 12.89 6.11
CA ASP A 298 -2.22 13.38 5.11
C ASP A 298 -3.67 13.32 5.61
N ALA A 299 -4.05 12.21 6.25
CA ALA A 299 -5.39 12.02 6.80
C ALA A 299 -5.63 13.01 7.96
N PHE A 300 -4.65 13.16 8.85
CA PHE A 300 -4.69 14.11 9.96
C PHE A 300 -4.92 15.54 9.47
N LEU A 301 -4.13 16.00 8.50
CA LEU A 301 -4.21 17.36 7.97
C LEU A 301 -5.54 17.64 7.28
N ARG A 302 -6.08 16.69 6.52
CA ARG A 302 -7.41 16.83 5.88
C ARG A 302 -8.55 16.89 6.89
N SER A 303 -8.38 16.35 8.08
CA SER A 303 -9.38 16.39 9.16
C SER A 303 -9.31 17.70 9.96
N PHE A 304 -8.10 18.19 10.26
CA PHE A 304 -7.90 19.28 11.22
C PHE A 304 -7.44 20.62 10.61
N SER A 305 -7.01 20.64 9.35
CA SER A 305 -6.62 21.85 8.61
C SER A 305 -7.58 22.18 7.45
N ARG A 306 -7.36 23.30 6.77
CA ARG A 306 -8.18 23.75 5.62
C ARG A 306 -7.50 24.85 4.81
N GLU A 307 -7.76 24.88 3.51
CA GLU A 307 -7.32 25.95 2.59
C GLU A 307 -8.34 27.10 2.45
N LYS A 308 -9.59 26.91 2.92
CA LYS A 308 -10.67 27.90 2.81
C LYS A 308 -11.40 28.09 4.13
N PRO A 309 -11.79 29.34 4.50
CA PRO A 309 -12.57 29.56 5.71
C PRO A 309 -13.96 28.90 5.61
N GLY A 310 -14.34 28.10 6.61
CA GLY A 310 -15.71 27.56 6.76
C GLY A 310 -15.96 26.09 6.36
N SER A 311 -14.95 25.27 6.07
CA SER A 311 -15.15 23.89 5.58
C SER A 311 -14.92 22.75 6.59
N SER A 312 -14.81 23.01 7.91
CA SER A 312 -14.61 21.92 8.88
C SER A 312 -15.95 21.28 9.28
N THR A 313 -16.08 19.97 9.03
CA THR A 313 -17.17 19.12 9.53
C THR A 313 -17.08 18.88 11.05
N LEU A 314 -15.92 19.13 11.68
CA LEU A 314 -15.64 18.74 13.07
C LEU A 314 -15.77 19.87 14.10
N LEU A 315 -15.43 21.11 13.74
CA LEU A 315 -15.57 22.25 14.67
C LEU A 315 -17.03 22.58 15.00
N ALA A 316 -17.97 22.20 14.14
CA ALA A 316 -19.40 22.35 14.42
C ALA A 316 -19.88 21.40 15.54
N ASN A 317 -19.23 20.25 15.73
CA ASN A 317 -19.67 19.22 16.68
C ASN A 317 -19.04 19.33 18.07
N GLN A 318 -17.84 19.90 18.21
CA GLN A 318 -17.26 20.14 19.54
C GLN A 318 -17.96 21.30 20.27
N ALA A 319 -18.41 22.34 19.56
CA ALA A 319 -19.19 23.43 20.15
C ALA A 319 -20.56 22.98 20.68
N ASN A 320 -21.11 21.87 20.17
CA ASN A 320 -22.42 21.35 20.54
C ASN A 320 -22.40 20.34 21.71
N ARG A 321 -21.23 19.84 22.14
CA ARG A 321 -21.13 18.84 23.22
C ARG A 321 -20.89 19.42 24.63
N ARG A 322 -20.79 20.75 24.77
CA ARG A 322 -20.61 21.43 26.08
C ARG A 322 -21.89 22.06 26.67
N ARG A 323 -23.08 21.61 26.29
CA ARG A 323 -24.32 22.02 26.96
C ARG A 323 -24.96 20.84 27.70
N GLU A 324 -24.50 20.57 28.90
CA GLU A 324 -25.35 19.99 29.94
C GLU A 324 -26.08 21.11 30.71
N PRO A 325 -27.32 20.90 31.19
CA PRO A 325 -28.08 21.93 31.86
C PRO A 325 -27.78 21.92 33.37
N SER A 326 -26.96 22.85 33.83
CA SER A 326 -26.92 23.20 35.26
C SER A 326 -27.18 24.69 35.43
N GLY A 327 -28.31 25.04 36.03
CA GLY A 327 -28.61 26.40 36.42
C GLY A 327 -27.71 26.86 37.56
N ALA A 328 -27.02 27.97 37.35
CA ALA A 328 -26.66 28.96 38.37
C ALA A 328 -26.09 30.20 37.67
N THR A 329 -26.50 31.36 38.17
CA THR A 329 -26.09 32.69 37.75
C THR A 329 -24.65 33.01 38.16
N SER A 330 -23.83 33.50 37.23
CA SER A 330 -22.87 34.59 37.47
C SER A 330 -22.14 34.97 36.18
N GLU A 331 -22.02 36.28 35.97
CA GLU A 331 -21.23 36.94 34.95
C GLU A 331 -19.74 36.62 35.14
N GLU A 332 -19.11 35.91 34.20
CA GLU A 332 -17.65 35.96 34.00
C GLU A 332 -17.33 36.00 32.51
N SER A 333 -16.54 37.01 32.14
CA SER A 333 -16.08 37.39 30.81
C SER A 333 -15.60 36.20 29.97
N GLN A 334 -16.29 35.96 28.86
CA GLN A 334 -15.71 35.25 27.72
C GLN A 334 -14.74 36.19 27.01
N ALA A 335 -13.44 36.02 27.27
CA ALA A 335 -12.41 36.51 26.37
C ALA A 335 -12.57 35.75 25.04
N VAL A 336 -13.21 36.40 24.07
CA VAL A 336 -13.16 35.98 22.67
C VAL A 336 -11.71 36.11 22.25
N VAL A 337 -10.98 35.00 22.21
CA VAL A 337 -9.66 34.94 21.58
C VAL A 337 -9.92 35.34 20.13
N ALA A 338 -9.53 36.56 19.77
CA ALA A 338 -9.60 37.03 18.40
C ALA A 338 -8.72 36.08 17.57
N LEU A 339 -9.36 35.18 16.83
CA LEU A 339 -8.69 34.39 15.81
C LEU A 339 -7.93 35.39 14.92
N LYS A 340 -6.63 35.14 14.72
CA LYS A 340 -5.82 35.90 13.75
C LYS A 340 -6.59 35.98 12.43
N PRO A 341 -6.45 37.08 11.65
CA PRO A 341 -6.98 37.11 10.28
C PRO A 341 -6.56 35.84 9.55
N PHE A 342 -7.54 35.06 9.09
CA PHE A 342 -7.30 33.81 8.40
C PHE A 342 -6.93 34.11 6.95
N ASP A 343 -5.62 34.11 6.66
CA ASP A 343 -5.07 34.20 5.31
C ASP A 343 -4.39 32.86 4.99
N PRO A 344 -5.14 31.87 4.48
CA PRO A 344 -4.62 30.53 4.25
C PRO A 344 -3.73 30.48 3.01
N LEU A 345 -2.65 29.72 3.10
CA LEU A 345 -1.96 29.24 1.91
C LEU A 345 -2.85 28.21 1.20
N THR A 346 -2.90 28.22 -0.13
CA THR A 346 -3.65 27.23 -0.91
C THR A 346 -2.69 26.45 -1.80
N SER A 347 -3.05 25.22 -2.15
CA SER A 347 -2.34 24.42 -3.16
C SER A 347 -2.27 25.08 -4.54
N ASP A 348 -3.16 26.05 -4.81
CA ASP A 348 -3.18 26.87 -6.03
C ASP A 348 -2.25 28.11 -5.96
N ALA A 349 -1.56 28.33 -4.83
CA ALA A 349 -0.59 29.41 -4.70
C ALA A 349 0.61 29.21 -5.63
N ASP A 350 1.42 30.26 -5.79
CA ASP A 350 2.69 30.18 -6.49
C ASP A 350 3.56 29.09 -5.85
N VAL A 351 4.11 28.19 -6.67
CA VAL A 351 4.94 27.08 -6.21
C VAL A 351 6.10 27.55 -5.33
N SER A 352 6.64 28.75 -5.58
CA SER A 352 7.71 29.33 -4.76
C SER A 352 7.25 29.61 -3.33
N ALA A 353 6.00 30.00 -3.12
CA ALA A 353 5.42 30.22 -1.80
C ALA A 353 5.19 28.90 -1.06
N LEU A 354 4.74 27.85 -1.77
CA LEU A 354 4.60 26.51 -1.20
C LEU A 354 5.96 25.92 -0.82
N LEU A 355 6.96 26.00 -1.71
CA LEU A 355 8.31 25.50 -1.46
C LEU A 355 9.05 26.27 -0.36
N ALA A 356 8.63 27.51 -0.04
CA ALA A 356 9.21 28.28 1.05
C ALA A 356 8.79 27.78 2.45
N VAL A 357 7.69 27.03 2.53
CA VAL A 357 7.15 26.48 3.79
C VAL A 357 7.16 24.95 3.85
N ALA A 358 7.51 24.31 2.74
CA ALA A 358 7.67 22.86 2.66
C ALA A 358 8.87 22.39 3.51
N ASP A 359 8.72 21.24 4.16
CA ASP A 359 9.85 20.51 4.70
C ASP A 359 10.73 19.92 3.55
N PRO A 360 11.94 19.40 3.85
CA PRO A 360 12.83 18.86 2.83
C PRO A 360 12.21 17.74 1.98
N VAL A 361 11.39 16.89 2.61
CA VAL A 361 10.75 15.73 1.97
C VAL A 361 9.70 16.19 0.96
N GLY A 362 8.75 17.02 1.39
CA GLY A 362 7.70 17.59 0.53
C GLY A 362 8.28 18.45 -0.59
N ARG A 363 9.36 19.20 -0.30
CA ARG A 363 10.11 19.95 -1.32
C ARG A 363 10.67 19.02 -2.40
N ALA A 364 11.35 17.94 -2.01
CA ALA A 364 11.92 16.97 -2.94
C ALA A 364 10.85 16.32 -3.82
N VAL A 365 9.69 15.97 -3.25
CA VAL A 365 8.55 15.41 -4.00
C VAL A 365 8.03 16.41 -5.04
N VAL A 366 7.78 17.66 -4.65
CA VAL A 366 7.27 18.69 -5.58
C VAL A 366 8.25 18.96 -6.70
N GLU A 367 9.54 19.16 -6.40
CA GLU A 367 10.57 19.49 -7.39
C GLU A 367 10.81 18.34 -8.37
N GLN A 368 10.93 17.09 -7.88
CA GLN A 368 11.24 15.95 -8.74
C GLN A 368 10.02 15.44 -9.53
N LEU A 369 8.81 15.45 -8.97
CA LEU A 369 7.60 15.14 -9.75
C LEU A 369 7.35 16.19 -10.83
N SER A 370 7.59 17.46 -10.50
CA SER A 370 7.54 18.56 -11.45
C SER A 370 8.46 18.35 -12.65
N GLU A 371 9.72 17.98 -12.40
CA GLU A 371 10.68 17.67 -13.46
C GLU A 371 10.22 16.47 -14.30
N ARG A 372 9.81 15.38 -13.66
CA ARG A 372 9.34 14.15 -14.34
C ARG A 372 8.10 14.37 -15.20
N LEU A 373 7.23 15.30 -14.79
CA LEU A 373 6.02 15.68 -15.53
C LEU A 373 6.26 16.81 -16.54
N GLY A 374 7.47 17.39 -16.58
CA GLY A 374 7.81 18.51 -17.47
C GLY A 374 7.07 19.81 -17.14
N LEU A 375 6.64 19.98 -15.89
CA LEU A 375 5.89 21.16 -15.45
C LEU A 375 6.86 22.30 -15.13
N ILE A 376 6.57 23.51 -15.61
CA ILE A 376 7.47 24.66 -15.46
C ILE A 376 6.77 25.94 -15.00
N ARG A 377 5.44 26.00 -15.02
CA ARG A 377 4.71 27.22 -14.62
C ARG A 377 4.71 27.38 -13.11
N SER A 378 4.48 28.61 -12.66
CA SER A 378 4.43 28.91 -11.23
C SER A 378 3.11 28.50 -10.56
N ASP A 379 2.02 28.42 -11.33
CA ASP A 379 0.71 27.88 -10.94
C ASP A 379 0.68 26.35 -11.03
N ARG A 380 1.62 25.70 -10.32
CA ARG A 380 1.94 24.27 -10.50
C ARG A 380 0.75 23.33 -10.40
N ALA A 381 -0.16 23.58 -9.47
CA ALA A 381 -1.37 22.77 -9.32
C ALA A 381 -2.33 22.91 -10.51
N ALA A 382 -2.47 24.10 -11.10
CA ALA A 382 -3.28 24.29 -12.29
C ALA A 382 -2.68 23.56 -13.50
N GLU A 383 -1.37 23.69 -13.70
CA GLU A 383 -0.64 23.00 -14.79
C GLU A 383 -0.78 21.47 -14.68
N ALA A 384 -0.63 20.93 -13.46
CA ALA A 384 -0.82 19.50 -13.20
C ALA A 384 -2.26 19.02 -13.46
N ARG A 385 -3.28 19.82 -13.10
CA ARG A 385 -4.69 19.50 -13.39
C ARG A 385 -4.99 19.55 -14.89
N GLU A 386 -4.43 20.52 -15.62
CA GLU A 386 -4.55 20.62 -17.08
C GLU A 386 -3.95 19.38 -17.77
N LEU A 387 -2.74 18.96 -17.35
CA LEU A 387 -2.10 17.74 -17.84
C LEU A 387 -2.94 16.51 -17.54
N ALA A 388 -3.41 16.36 -16.30
CA ALA A 388 -4.25 15.24 -15.88
C ALA A 388 -5.55 15.15 -16.70
N ALA A 389 -6.22 16.28 -16.94
CA ALA A 389 -7.43 16.34 -17.76
C ALA A 389 -7.17 15.94 -19.22
N GLY A 390 -6.05 16.40 -19.81
CA GLY A 390 -5.63 16.00 -21.15
C GLY A 390 -5.37 14.49 -21.26
N ILE A 391 -4.72 13.90 -20.24
CA ILE A 391 -4.48 12.47 -20.15
C ILE A 391 -5.80 11.68 -20.07
N GLU A 392 -6.77 12.13 -19.27
CA GLU A 392 -8.06 11.46 -19.13
C GLU A 392 -8.86 11.42 -20.45
N GLU A 393 -8.90 12.53 -21.18
CA GLU A 393 -9.56 12.58 -22.49
C GLU A 393 -8.89 11.65 -23.50
N GLU A 394 -7.56 11.57 -23.49
CA GLU A 394 -6.83 10.62 -24.32
C GLU A 394 -7.11 9.16 -23.93
N ARG A 395 -7.09 8.83 -22.64
CA ARG A 395 -7.44 7.48 -22.15
C ARG A 395 -8.87 7.08 -22.55
N LYS A 396 -9.80 8.03 -22.51
CA LYS A 396 -11.19 7.82 -22.94
C LYS A 396 -11.30 7.57 -24.44
N ARG A 397 -10.52 8.30 -25.26
CA ARG A 397 -10.41 8.06 -26.71
C ARG A 397 -9.86 6.66 -27.02
N LEU A 398 -8.76 6.28 -26.39
CA LEU A 398 -8.15 4.95 -26.53
C LEU A 398 -9.11 3.84 -26.10
N ARG A 399 -9.81 4.01 -24.97
CA ARG A 399 -10.85 3.06 -24.52
C ARG A 399 -11.93 2.85 -25.58
N GLY A 400 -12.35 3.91 -26.27
CA GLY A 400 -13.31 3.82 -27.38
C GLY A 400 -12.76 3.06 -28.59
N GLN A 401 -11.48 3.22 -28.91
CA GLN A 401 -10.79 2.46 -29.97
C GLN A 401 -10.65 0.98 -29.61
N ILE A 402 -10.09 0.67 -28.44
CA ILE A 402 -9.96 -0.69 -27.89
C ILE A 402 -11.31 -1.39 -27.90
N GLY A 403 -12.38 -0.71 -27.45
CA GLY A 403 -13.72 -1.27 -27.45
C GLY A 403 -14.24 -1.63 -28.84
N ARG A 404 -13.83 -0.92 -29.91
CA ARG A 404 -14.16 -1.28 -31.30
C ARG A 404 -13.36 -2.51 -31.74
N LEU A 405 -12.04 -2.48 -31.58
CA LEU A 405 -11.16 -3.58 -31.98
C LEU A 405 -11.51 -4.88 -31.26
N ASN A 406 -11.82 -4.83 -29.97
CA ASN A 406 -12.28 -6.00 -29.21
C ASN A 406 -13.59 -6.61 -29.76
N ARG A 407 -14.49 -5.80 -30.32
CA ARG A 407 -15.70 -6.35 -30.96
C ARG A 407 -15.36 -7.05 -32.27
N ASP A 408 -14.46 -6.48 -33.05
CA ASP A 408 -13.99 -7.08 -34.31
C ASP A 408 -13.19 -8.36 -34.04
N SER A 409 -12.34 -8.36 -33.01
CA SER A 409 -11.55 -9.51 -32.54
C SER A 409 -12.48 -10.64 -32.10
N ARG A 410 -13.47 -10.37 -31.25
CA ARG A 410 -14.49 -11.36 -30.84
C ARG A 410 -15.26 -11.95 -32.03
N ARG A 411 -15.53 -11.15 -33.06
CA ARG A 411 -16.20 -11.64 -34.28
C ARG A 411 -15.29 -12.57 -35.07
N ALA A 412 -14.03 -12.20 -35.28
CA ALA A 412 -13.04 -13.02 -35.98
C ALA A 412 -12.81 -14.34 -35.23
N ARG A 413 -12.55 -14.27 -33.91
CA ARG A 413 -12.43 -15.41 -33.01
C ARG A 413 -13.66 -16.32 -33.07
N GLY A 414 -14.87 -15.75 -33.01
CA GLY A 414 -16.11 -16.51 -33.05
C GLY A 414 -16.41 -17.19 -34.39
N GLU A 415 -15.81 -16.76 -35.50
CA GLU A 415 -15.86 -17.50 -36.77
C GLU A 415 -14.91 -18.71 -36.74
N ILE A 416 -13.72 -18.56 -36.16
CA ILE A 416 -12.75 -19.65 -35.95
C ILE A 416 -13.32 -20.70 -34.98
N GLU A 417 -13.88 -20.26 -33.85
CA GLU A 417 -14.52 -21.13 -32.84
C GLU A 417 -15.60 -22.02 -33.47
N LYS A 418 -16.43 -21.45 -34.35
CA LYS A 418 -17.47 -22.22 -35.08
C LYS A 418 -16.88 -23.24 -36.04
N ALA A 419 -15.77 -22.93 -36.71
CA ALA A 419 -15.10 -23.87 -37.59
C ALA A 419 -14.52 -25.06 -36.79
N VAL A 420 -13.87 -24.77 -35.65
CA VAL A 420 -13.35 -25.79 -34.73
C VAL A 420 -14.49 -26.70 -34.23
N LEU A 421 -15.60 -26.13 -33.77
CA LEU A 421 -16.74 -26.90 -33.26
C LEU A 421 -17.54 -27.64 -34.35
N ALA A 422 -17.43 -27.24 -35.61
CA ALA A 422 -18.04 -27.95 -36.72
C ALA A 422 -17.29 -29.25 -37.04
N GLU A 423 -15.96 -29.23 -36.91
CA GLU A 423 -15.10 -30.41 -37.11
C GLU A 423 -15.09 -31.32 -35.87
N TRP A 424 -14.93 -30.73 -34.69
CA TRP A 424 -14.86 -31.44 -33.40
C TRP A 424 -15.89 -30.89 -32.39
N PRO A 425 -17.17 -31.29 -32.48
CA PRO A 425 -18.21 -30.87 -31.54
C PRO A 425 -17.91 -31.19 -30.07
N GLU A 426 -17.12 -32.24 -29.82
CA GLU A 426 -16.71 -32.69 -28.49
C GLU A 426 -15.92 -31.62 -27.73
N LEU A 427 -15.20 -30.74 -28.44
CA LEU A 427 -14.41 -29.64 -27.86
C LEU A 427 -15.28 -28.57 -27.18
N ALA A 428 -16.60 -28.58 -27.39
CA ALA A 428 -17.53 -27.69 -26.67
C ALA A 428 -17.60 -27.96 -25.16
N GLY A 429 -17.09 -29.10 -24.68
CA GLY A 429 -17.09 -29.45 -23.26
C GLY A 429 -15.70 -29.80 -22.73
N HIS A 430 -15.16 -29.00 -21.81
CA HIS A 430 -13.76 -29.16 -21.34
C HIS A 430 -13.55 -30.46 -20.53
N TRP A 431 -14.63 -30.96 -19.94
CA TRP A 431 -14.65 -32.21 -19.17
C TRP A 431 -15.06 -33.43 -20.01
N ASN A 432 -15.25 -33.26 -21.33
CA ASN A 432 -15.53 -34.36 -22.23
C ASN A 432 -14.26 -35.23 -22.41
N PRO A 433 -14.30 -36.53 -22.08
CA PRO A 433 -13.17 -37.42 -22.27
C PRO A 433 -12.67 -37.47 -23.72
N GLU A 434 -13.58 -37.37 -24.70
CA GLU A 434 -13.22 -37.37 -26.11
C GLU A 434 -12.50 -36.09 -26.52
N ALA A 435 -12.88 -34.93 -25.97
CA ALA A 435 -12.15 -33.68 -26.20
C ALA A 435 -10.67 -33.79 -25.79
N ARG A 436 -10.40 -34.43 -24.65
CA ARG A 436 -9.03 -34.67 -24.17
C ARG A 436 -8.26 -35.62 -25.08
N ARG A 437 -8.92 -36.66 -25.59
CA ARG A 437 -8.33 -37.60 -26.55
C ARG A 437 -7.97 -36.89 -27.85
N LEU A 438 -8.90 -36.10 -28.41
CA LEU A 438 -8.70 -35.34 -29.65
C LEU A 438 -7.50 -34.39 -29.55
N VAL A 439 -7.41 -33.62 -28.47
CA VAL A 439 -6.28 -32.70 -28.24
C VAL A 439 -4.94 -33.45 -28.18
N SER A 440 -4.93 -34.68 -27.65
CA SER A 440 -3.72 -35.49 -27.56
C SER A 440 -3.36 -36.23 -28.85
N GLU A 441 -4.35 -36.67 -29.64
CA GLU A 441 -4.15 -37.52 -30.82
C GLU A 441 -4.11 -36.75 -32.14
N GLU A 442 -4.80 -35.60 -32.20
CA GLU A 442 -4.94 -34.78 -33.41
C GLU A 442 -4.44 -33.32 -33.24
N PRO A 443 -3.36 -33.02 -32.48
CA PRO A 443 -2.95 -31.64 -32.21
C PRO A 443 -2.59 -30.86 -33.49
N ASP A 444 -1.92 -31.50 -34.45
CA ASP A 444 -1.51 -30.85 -35.71
C ASP A 444 -2.71 -30.50 -36.59
N ALA A 445 -3.78 -31.31 -36.56
CA ALA A 445 -5.00 -31.04 -37.31
C ALA A 445 -5.73 -29.82 -36.74
N ILE A 446 -5.79 -29.71 -35.41
CA ILE A 446 -6.38 -28.57 -34.70
C ILE A 446 -5.63 -27.29 -35.05
N VAL A 447 -4.29 -27.30 -34.94
CA VAL A 447 -3.44 -26.16 -35.29
C VAL A 447 -3.66 -25.77 -36.75
N ALA A 448 -3.60 -26.74 -37.67
CA ALA A 448 -3.80 -26.48 -39.09
C ALA A 448 -5.17 -25.87 -39.40
N LEU A 449 -6.24 -26.34 -38.77
CA LEU A 449 -7.59 -25.79 -38.97
C LEU A 449 -7.70 -24.34 -38.48
N ILE A 450 -7.14 -24.05 -37.30
CA ILE A 450 -7.20 -22.71 -36.71
C ILE A 450 -6.34 -21.72 -37.52
N GLU A 451 -5.07 -22.05 -37.77
CA GLU A 451 -4.12 -21.14 -38.42
C GLU A 451 -4.40 -20.96 -39.92
N SER A 452 -5.02 -21.93 -40.58
CA SER A 452 -5.45 -21.78 -41.99
C SER A 452 -6.79 -21.07 -42.15
N HIS A 453 -7.50 -20.78 -41.05
CA HIS A 453 -8.80 -20.13 -41.13
C HIS A 453 -8.66 -18.72 -41.73
N PRO A 454 -9.51 -18.29 -42.69
CA PRO A 454 -9.38 -16.99 -43.37
C PRO A 454 -9.44 -15.74 -42.47
N ARG A 455 -9.79 -15.91 -41.19
CA ARG A 455 -9.85 -14.85 -40.18
C ARG A 455 -8.67 -14.83 -39.22
N PHE A 456 -7.80 -15.84 -39.26
CA PHE A 456 -6.74 -16.02 -38.28
C PHE A 456 -5.76 -14.84 -38.28
N ASP A 457 -5.16 -14.50 -39.42
CA ASP A 457 -4.23 -13.37 -39.53
C ASP A 457 -4.87 -12.06 -39.03
N ARG A 458 -6.12 -11.79 -39.42
CA ARG A 458 -6.83 -10.60 -38.97
C ARG A 458 -7.10 -10.61 -37.47
N TRP A 459 -7.33 -11.78 -36.88
CA TRP A 459 -7.52 -11.91 -35.44
C TRP A 459 -6.22 -11.65 -34.69
N GLU A 460 -5.08 -12.19 -35.14
CA GLU A 460 -3.76 -11.91 -34.57
C GLU A 460 -3.38 -10.41 -34.65
N GLU A 461 -3.64 -9.78 -35.80
CA GLU A 461 -3.44 -8.33 -35.98
C GLU A 461 -4.28 -7.53 -34.98
N LEU A 462 -5.57 -7.87 -34.84
CA LEU A 462 -6.48 -7.18 -33.92
C LEU A 462 -6.05 -7.35 -32.46
N ASP A 463 -5.59 -8.53 -32.08
CA ASP A 463 -5.09 -8.82 -30.73
C ASP A 463 -3.85 -7.98 -30.42
N SER A 464 -2.90 -7.91 -31.37
CA SER A 464 -1.69 -7.09 -31.27
C SER A 464 -2.02 -5.59 -31.20
N GLU A 465 -2.92 -5.10 -32.06
CA GLU A 465 -3.38 -3.70 -32.04
C GLU A 465 -4.06 -3.35 -30.70
N VAL A 466 -4.84 -4.27 -30.11
CA VAL A 466 -5.46 -4.07 -28.79
C VAL A 466 -4.39 -3.97 -27.71
N HIS A 467 -3.43 -4.90 -27.69
CA HIS A 467 -2.36 -4.94 -26.71
C HIS A 467 -1.55 -3.63 -26.70
N GLU A 468 -1.10 -3.15 -27.86
CA GLU A 468 -0.35 -1.88 -27.97
C GLU A 468 -1.14 -0.67 -27.43
N LEU A 469 -2.45 -0.60 -27.71
CA LEU A 469 -3.30 0.47 -27.21
C LEU A 469 -3.54 0.37 -25.70
N GLU A 470 -3.57 -0.84 -25.14
CA GLU A 470 -3.69 -1.07 -23.70
C GLU A 470 -2.42 -0.72 -22.93
N GLU A 471 -1.25 -1.04 -23.48
CA GLU A 471 0.04 -0.57 -22.94
C GLU A 471 0.08 0.96 -22.89
N ARG A 472 -0.24 1.60 -24.02
CA ARG A 472 -0.28 3.07 -24.07
C ARG A 472 -1.29 3.69 -23.12
N ARG A 473 -2.46 3.06 -22.94
CA ARG A 473 -3.47 3.49 -21.95
C ARG A 473 -2.95 3.36 -20.52
N SER A 474 -2.16 2.33 -20.24
CA SER A 474 -1.56 2.06 -18.93
C SER A 474 -0.43 3.05 -18.62
N ASP A 475 0.40 3.40 -19.60
CA ASP A 475 1.42 4.46 -19.45
C ASP A 475 0.81 5.83 -19.15
N LEU A 476 -0.29 6.15 -19.83
CA LEU A 476 -1.06 7.35 -19.54
C LEU A 476 -1.62 7.33 -18.11
N GLU A 477 -2.07 6.18 -17.61
CA GLU A 477 -2.49 6.06 -16.21
C GLU A 477 -1.35 6.30 -15.22
N ARG A 478 -0.16 5.75 -15.47
CA ARG A 478 1.05 5.99 -14.68
C ARG A 478 1.42 7.49 -14.65
N GLN A 479 1.26 8.21 -15.75
CA GLN A 479 1.47 9.67 -15.78
C GLN A 479 0.38 10.43 -15.02
N TRP A 480 -0.88 10.01 -15.15
CA TRP A 480 -2.00 10.62 -14.44
C TRP A 480 -1.85 10.50 -12.92
N VAL A 481 -1.44 9.33 -12.41
CA VAL A 481 -1.24 9.17 -10.96
C VAL A 481 -0.10 10.01 -10.43
N LYS A 482 0.98 10.24 -11.19
CA LYS A 482 2.04 11.18 -10.81
C LYS A 482 1.51 12.62 -10.68
N CYS A 483 0.58 13.03 -11.55
CA CYS A 483 -0.14 14.30 -11.37
C CYS A 483 -0.92 14.31 -10.05
N GLN A 484 -1.62 13.22 -9.70
CA GLN A 484 -2.35 13.12 -8.44
C GLN A 484 -1.43 13.18 -7.21
N ARG A 485 -0.28 12.49 -7.25
CA ARG A 485 0.73 12.53 -6.18
C ARG A 485 1.27 13.95 -5.97
N LEU A 486 1.56 14.67 -7.05
CA LEU A 486 2.00 16.07 -6.99
C LEU A 486 0.90 16.96 -6.38
N LEU A 487 -0.34 16.84 -6.84
CA LEU A 487 -1.48 17.62 -6.33
C LEU A 487 -1.71 17.36 -4.84
N ALA A 488 -1.67 16.09 -4.40
CA ALA A 488 -1.80 15.72 -3.01
C ALA A 488 -0.65 16.29 -2.15
N THR A 489 0.57 16.34 -2.67
CA THR A 489 1.73 16.92 -1.96
C THR A 489 1.58 18.43 -1.79
N LEU A 490 1.16 19.15 -2.85
CA LEU A 490 0.91 20.60 -2.79
C LEU A 490 -0.19 20.94 -1.78
N GLU A 491 -1.28 20.15 -1.75
CA GLU A 491 -2.34 20.25 -0.74
C GLU A 491 -1.77 20.02 0.66
N THR A 492 -0.97 18.98 0.87
CA THR A 492 -0.40 18.62 2.17
C THR A 492 0.50 19.74 2.71
N ILE A 493 1.35 20.34 1.88
CA ILE A 493 2.18 21.49 2.26
C ILE A 493 1.31 22.67 2.69
N ALA A 494 0.27 23.01 1.93
CA ALA A 494 -0.64 24.10 2.28
C ALA A 494 -1.40 23.82 3.60
N LEU A 495 -1.90 22.59 3.77
CA LEU A 495 -2.61 22.19 4.98
C LEU A 495 -1.70 22.18 6.22
N ALA A 496 -0.47 21.69 6.10
CA ALA A 496 0.52 21.71 7.19
C ALA A 496 0.80 23.15 7.64
N HIS A 497 1.04 24.06 6.68
CA HIS A 497 1.25 25.47 6.97
C HIS A 497 0.04 26.13 7.65
N ASN A 498 -1.18 25.74 7.25
CA ASN A 498 -2.42 26.31 7.78
C ASN A 498 -2.88 25.68 9.10
N LEU A 499 -2.28 24.58 9.56
CA LEU A 499 -2.71 23.89 10.77
C LEU A 499 -2.75 24.83 12.01
N PRO A 500 -1.74 25.70 12.25
CA PRO A 500 -1.78 26.66 13.37
C PRO A 500 -2.87 27.74 13.25
N LEU A 501 -3.46 27.92 12.08
CA LEU A 501 -4.55 28.87 11.84
C LEU A 501 -5.94 28.24 12.13
N THR A 502 -6.00 26.91 12.26
CA THR A 502 -7.24 26.14 12.19
C THR A 502 -7.45 25.21 13.38
N ALA A 503 -6.36 24.76 14.00
CA ALA A 503 -6.33 23.82 15.11
C ALA A 503 -5.79 24.46 16.41
N ASP A 504 -6.11 23.85 17.55
CA ASP A 504 -5.55 24.25 18.86
C ASP A 504 -4.12 23.73 19.07
N SER A 505 -3.46 24.20 20.13
CA SER A 505 -2.08 23.80 20.44
C SER A 505 -1.91 22.30 20.69
N GLY A 506 -2.94 21.61 21.18
CA GLY A 506 -2.87 20.16 21.41
C GLY A 506 -2.84 19.38 20.10
N LEU A 507 -3.65 19.79 19.11
CA LEU A 507 -3.62 19.19 17.78
C LEU A 507 -2.34 19.51 17.00
N ILE A 508 -1.77 20.71 17.17
CA ILE A 508 -0.47 21.06 16.57
C ILE A 508 0.63 20.15 17.13
N LEU A 509 0.74 20.03 18.45
CA LEU A 509 1.71 19.12 19.09
C LEU A 509 1.51 17.67 18.66
N ARG A 510 0.25 17.24 18.48
CA ARG A 510 -0.07 15.90 18.00
C ARG A 510 0.42 15.66 16.57
N TYR A 511 0.27 16.65 15.69
CA TYR A 511 0.80 16.60 14.33
C TYR A 511 2.33 16.56 14.31
N GLU A 512 2.99 17.38 15.13
CA GLU A 512 4.46 17.36 15.27
C GLU A 512 4.95 15.98 15.73
N SER A 513 4.33 15.39 16.75
CA SER A 513 4.66 14.02 17.21
C SER A 513 4.41 12.96 16.13
N LEU A 514 3.39 13.15 15.28
CA LEU A 514 3.09 12.26 14.16
C LEU A 514 4.19 12.35 13.09
N CYS A 515 4.59 13.57 12.71
CA CYS A 515 5.70 13.78 11.77
C CYS A 515 7.01 13.20 12.32
N GLU A 516 7.29 13.36 13.61
CA GLU A 516 8.46 12.75 14.25
C GLU A 516 8.43 11.21 14.16
N ALA A 517 7.27 10.59 14.34
CA ALA A 517 7.10 9.14 14.18
C ALA A 517 7.26 8.69 12.72
N GLU A 518 6.76 9.47 11.75
CA GLU A 518 6.96 9.23 10.31
C GLU A 518 8.42 9.45 9.88
N SER A 519 9.15 10.37 10.50
CA SER A 519 10.58 10.60 10.28
C SER A 519 11.50 9.60 11.00
N ALA A 520 10.95 8.62 11.73
CA ALA A 520 11.75 7.52 12.24
C ALA A 520 12.33 6.68 11.10
N SER A 521 13.38 5.90 11.39
CA SER A 521 13.98 4.96 10.43
C SER A 521 13.97 3.53 11.00
N LEU A 522 14.22 2.53 10.15
CA LEU A 522 14.45 1.15 10.57
C LEU A 522 15.57 1.08 11.62
N VAL A 523 16.64 1.86 11.46
CA VAL A 523 17.69 2.02 12.48
C VAL A 523 17.25 3.01 13.55
N ARG A 524 17.22 2.60 14.83
CA ARG A 524 17.07 3.56 15.93
C ARG A 524 18.30 4.45 16.01
N ARG A 525 18.12 5.78 16.00
CA ARG A 525 19.19 6.70 16.42
C ARG A 525 19.51 6.39 17.88
N ALA A 526 20.78 6.17 18.19
CA ALA A 526 21.21 6.19 19.58
C ALA A 526 20.87 7.59 20.10
N ASN A 527 19.94 7.69 21.06
CA ASN A 527 19.61 8.96 21.69
C ASN A 527 20.92 9.63 22.12
N ALA A 528 21.24 10.78 21.52
CA ALA A 528 22.30 11.64 22.02
C ALA A 528 21.87 12.06 23.43
N LYS A 529 22.43 11.40 24.44
CA LYS A 529 22.20 11.73 25.85
C LYS A 529 22.74 13.11 26.19
#